data_AF-A0A9Q3DP37-F1
#
_entry.id   AF-A0A9Q3DP37-F1
#
_cell.length_a   1.000
_cell.length_b   1.000
_cell.length_c   1.000
_cell.angle_alpha   90.00
_cell.angle_beta   90.00
_cell.angle_gamma   90.00
#
_symmetry.space_group_name_H-M   'P 1'
#
loop_
_entity.id
_entity.type
_entity.pdbx_description
1 polymer ?
#
loop_
_entity_poly.entity_id
_entity_poly.type
_entity_poly.pdbx_seq_one_letter_code
_entity_poly.pdbx_strand_id
1 'polypeptide(L)'
;MFVSYHQYDWNTWLPLSKFSYNNSDHLSTKQSPFFTVYGKDPQFDSAQIIQDTPFGKLSTEIQSVQQDVKIERELAINRFKRYSDNSRPSPPVFNSGYMRPSQWKSIHPVFHISLLEPVKTSTIPNQNQVPPPPIIIEEEEEWEVSQILDSKIKRGKLWYLVEWKVFSHDLERYAWEQTQNLKNLPEPVKEFHSLYPEKPGPNSSRP
;
A
#
# COMPACT_ATOMS: atom_id res chain seq x y z
N MET A 1 -5.22 40.52 -5.08
CA MET A 1 -4.96 41.60 -4.10
C MET A 1 -5.64 42.83 -4.69
N PHE A 2 -6.70 43.34 -4.06
CA PHE A 2 -7.45 44.48 -4.58
C PHE A 2 -7.02 45.72 -3.81
N VAL A 3 -6.55 46.73 -4.54
CA VAL A 3 -6.30 48.08 -4.02
C VAL A 3 -7.63 48.83 -4.08
N SER A 4 -7.91 49.73 -3.15
CA SER A 4 -9.12 50.57 -3.23
C SER A 4 -9.18 51.31 -4.59
N TYR A 5 -10.38 51.60 -5.08
CA TYR A 5 -10.58 52.28 -6.37
C TYR A 5 -9.77 53.59 -6.49
N HIS A 6 -9.54 54.27 -5.36
CA HIS A 6 -8.80 55.53 -5.30
C HIS A 6 -7.30 55.39 -4.98
N GLN A 7 -6.77 54.17 -4.82
CA GLN A 7 -5.35 53.87 -4.63
C GLN A 7 -4.65 54.61 -3.46
N TYR A 8 -5.37 55.12 -2.47
CA TYR A 8 -4.77 55.84 -1.32
C TYR A 8 -4.36 54.92 -0.16
N ASP A 9 -4.75 53.65 -0.19
CA ASP A 9 -4.59 52.68 0.90
C ASP A 9 -3.39 51.73 0.71
N TRP A 10 -2.55 51.95 -0.32
CA TRP A 10 -1.39 51.09 -0.63
C TRP A 10 -0.43 50.94 0.56
N ASN A 11 -0.23 52.00 1.35
CA ASN A 11 0.65 51.99 2.51
C ASN A 11 0.13 51.05 3.62
N THR A 12 -1.18 50.89 3.75
CA THR A 12 -1.81 49.96 4.71
C THR A 12 -1.51 48.50 4.37
N TRP A 13 -1.44 48.18 3.07
CA TRP A 13 -1.23 46.82 2.58
C TRP A 13 0.25 46.46 2.41
N LEU A 14 1.13 47.46 2.33
CA LEU A 14 2.57 47.26 2.09
C LEU A 14 3.24 46.26 3.06
N PRO A 15 2.94 46.28 4.38
CA PRO A 15 3.48 45.29 5.30
C PRO A 15 3.03 43.86 4.96
N LEU A 16 1.76 43.69 4.56
CA LEU A 16 1.19 42.39 4.18
C LEU A 16 1.79 41.91 2.85
N SER A 17 1.90 42.79 1.85
CA SER A 17 2.51 42.48 0.56
C SER A 17 3.96 42.03 0.71
N LYS A 18 4.75 42.76 1.51
CA LYS A 18 6.14 42.42 1.83
C LYS A 18 6.24 41.08 2.55
N PHE A 19 5.36 40.82 3.51
CA PHE A 19 5.31 39.56 4.23
C PHE A 19 4.98 38.38 3.30
N SER A 20 3.94 38.50 2.46
CA SER A 20 3.57 37.47 1.49
C SER A 20 4.68 37.18 0.49
N TYR A 21 5.33 38.22 -0.04
CA TYR A 21 6.45 38.06 -0.98
C TYR A 21 7.64 37.35 -0.33
N ASN A 22 8.03 37.76 0.89
CA ASN A 22 9.16 37.18 1.61
C ASN A 22 8.94 35.72 2.03
N ASN A 23 7.68 35.29 2.17
CA ASN A 23 7.31 33.91 2.54
C ASN A 23 6.89 33.04 1.34
N SER A 24 6.86 33.60 0.13
CA SER A 24 6.55 32.84 -1.08
C SER A 24 7.81 32.20 -1.65
N ASP A 25 7.70 30.93 -2.09
CA ASP A 25 8.82 30.24 -2.71
C ASP A 25 9.18 30.86 -4.06
N HIS A 26 10.45 31.16 -4.25
CA HIS A 26 10.93 31.62 -5.54
C HIS A 26 11.07 30.43 -6.51
N LEU A 27 10.62 30.59 -7.76
CA LEU A 27 10.51 29.50 -8.73
C LEU A 27 11.83 28.78 -9.02
N SER A 28 12.95 29.52 -9.00
CA SER A 28 14.29 28.99 -9.32
C SER A 28 14.98 28.28 -8.17
N THR A 29 14.73 28.69 -6.92
CA THR A 29 15.44 28.18 -5.73
C THR A 29 14.58 27.24 -4.89
N LYS A 30 13.25 27.24 -5.11
CA LYS A 30 12.27 26.49 -4.31
C LYS A 30 12.39 26.77 -2.81
N GLN A 31 12.86 27.97 -2.48
CA GLN A 31 13.02 28.45 -1.12
C GLN A 31 12.46 29.87 -1.06
N SER A 32 11.86 30.21 0.08
CA SER A 32 11.43 31.58 0.35
C SER A 32 12.67 32.50 0.45
N PRO A 33 12.57 33.77 0.02
CA PRO A 33 13.64 34.76 0.26
C PRO A 33 14.03 34.85 1.73
N PHE A 34 13.07 34.68 2.64
CA PHE A 34 13.31 34.70 4.08
C PHE A 34 14.14 33.48 4.55
N PHE A 35 13.84 32.28 4.07
CA PHE A 35 14.63 31.08 4.34
C PHE A 35 16.06 31.20 3.81
N THR A 36 16.22 31.80 2.63
CA THR A 36 17.53 31.99 1.99
C THR A 36 18.44 32.90 2.83
N VAL A 37 17.88 33.94 3.46
CA VAL A 37 18.65 34.92 4.25
C VAL A 37 18.84 34.48 5.70
N TYR A 38 17.82 33.87 6.32
CA TYR A 38 17.80 33.61 7.76
C TYR A 38 17.86 32.12 8.13
N GLY A 39 17.79 31.21 7.14
CA GLY A 39 17.85 29.77 7.35
C GLY A 39 16.64 29.16 8.07
N LYS A 40 15.57 29.95 8.28
CA LYS A 40 14.33 29.53 8.95
C LYS A 40 13.16 30.28 8.35
N ASP A 41 12.03 29.62 8.14
CA ASP A 41 10.79 30.31 7.78
C ASP A 41 10.12 30.89 9.03
N PRO A 42 9.43 32.04 8.92
CA PRO A 42 8.76 32.64 10.06
C PRO A 42 7.56 31.77 10.43
N GLN A 43 7.66 31.08 11.56
CA GLN A 43 6.49 30.46 12.16
C GLN A 43 5.67 31.58 12.81
N PHE A 44 4.38 31.65 12.44
CA PHE A 44 3.42 32.48 13.14
C PHE A 44 3.14 31.82 14.49
N ASP A 45 4.09 31.92 15.43
CA ASP A 45 3.87 31.45 16.78
C ASP A 45 2.98 32.48 17.49
N SER A 46 1.68 32.19 17.49
CA SER A 46 0.63 33.04 18.02
C SER A 46 0.79 33.36 19.51
N ALA A 47 1.70 32.68 20.21
CA ALA A 47 1.87 32.76 21.66
C ALA A 47 2.45 34.10 22.17
N GLN A 48 2.95 34.99 21.29
CA GLN A 48 3.61 36.24 21.73
C GLN A 48 2.99 37.55 21.20
N ILE A 49 1.79 37.50 20.63
CA ILE A 49 1.17 38.69 20.04
C ILE A 49 0.58 39.58 21.15
N ILE A 50 1.20 40.74 21.37
CA ILE A 50 0.65 41.81 22.22
C ILE A 50 -0.63 42.32 21.55
N GLN A 51 -1.79 41.96 22.12
CA GLN A 51 -3.11 42.20 21.52
C GLN A 51 -3.44 43.68 21.29
N ASP A 52 -2.84 44.59 22.06
CA ASP A 52 -3.12 46.03 21.98
C ASP A 52 -2.44 46.74 20.79
N THR A 53 -1.61 46.04 20.03
CA THR A 53 -1.00 46.60 18.82
C THR A 53 -1.94 46.50 17.62
N PRO A 54 -1.87 47.40 16.62
CA PRO A 54 -2.61 47.26 15.36
C PRO A 54 -2.38 45.91 14.67
N PHE A 55 -1.17 45.34 14.80
CA PHE A 55 -0.84 44.00 14.31
C PHE A 55 -1.55 42.90 15.11
N GLY A 56 -1.69 43.05 16.43
CA GLY A 56 -2.43 42.11 17.27
C GLY A 56 -3.90 41.99 16.88
N LYS A 57 -4.58 43.13 16.66
CA LYS A 57 -5.96 43.18 16.18
C LYS A 57 -6.10 42.50 14.80
N LEU A 58 -5.20 42.81 13.87
CA LEU A 58 -5.17 42.17 12.54
C LEU A 58 -4.94 40.66 12.65
N SER A 59 -4.07 40.21 13.54
CA SER A 59 -3.82 38.78 13.73
C SER A 59 -5.04 38.05 14.27
N THR A 60 -5.78 38.63 15.21
CA THR A 60 -7.01 38.02 15.73
C THR A 60 -8.08 37.90 14.64
N GLU A 61 -8.19 38.90 13.77
CA GLU A 61 -9.12 38.88 12.63
C GLU A 61 -8.72 37.85 11.57
N ILE A 62 -7.42 37.74 11.25
CA ILE A 62 -6.91 36.69 10.36
C ILE A 62 -7.18 35.30 10.94
N GLN A 63 -7.00 35.12 12.25
CA GLN A 63 -7.27 33.84 12.92
C GLN A 63 -8.75 33.47 12.87
N SER A 64 -9.66 34.43 13.11
CA SER A 64 -11.10 34.17 13.02
C SER A 64 -11.50 33.80 11.59
N VAL A 65 -11.02 34.55 10.58
CA VAL A 65 -11.29 34.25 9.16
C VAL A 65 -10.76 32.86 8.78
N GLN A 66 -9.56 32.49 9.24
CA GLN A 66 -9.01 31.16 8.99
C GLN A 66 -9.86 30.06 9.62
N GLN A 67 -10.40 30.29 10.82
CA GLN A 67 -11.29 29.34 11.48
C GLN A 67 -12.61 29.18 10.73
N ASP A 68 -13.20 30.28 10.28
CA ASP A 68 -14.44 30.27 9.49
C ASP A 68 -14.25 29.53 8.16
N VAL A 69 -13.14 29.79 7.46
CA VAL A 69 -12.79 29.08 6.21
C VAL A 69 -12.62 27.58 6.45
N LYS A 70 -12.00 27.17 7.55
CA LYS A 70 -11.88 25.76 7.92
C LYS A 70 -13.25 25.12 8.14
N ILE A 71 -14.14 25.80 8.86
CA ILE A 71 -15.51 25.32 9.12
C ILE A 71 -16.27 25.17 7.80
N GLU A 72 -16.26 26.18 6.94
CA GLU A 72 -16.96 26.13 5.66
C GLU A 72 -16.40 25.04 4.72
N ARG A 73 -15.09 24.80 4.74
CA ARG A 73 -14.47 23.70 4.01
C ARG A 73 -15.02 22.35 4.48
N GLU A 74 -15.07 22.11 5.79
CA GLU A 74 -15.64 20.88 6.37
C GLU A 74 -17.12 20.73 6.01
N LEU A 75 -17.89 21.82 6.08
CA LEU A 75 -19.29 21.81 5.66
C LEU A 75 -19.44 21.47 4.18
N ALA A 76 -18.61 22.02 3.30
CA ALA A 76 -18.62 21.73 1.87
C ALA A 76 -18.28 20.26 1.59
N ILE A 77 -17.27 19.70 2.27
CA ILE A 77 -16.91 18.28 2.20
C ILE A 77 -18.10 17.42 2.62
N ASN A 78 -18.77 17.76 3.73
CA ASN A 78 -19.95 17.04 4.21
C ASN A 78 -21.14 17.13 3.26
N ARG A 79 -21.37 18.30 2.63
CA ARG A 79 -22.41 18.47 1.59
C ARG A 79 -22.13 17.55 0.39
N PHE A 80 -20.88 17.53 -0.09
CA PHE A 80 -20.47 16.65 -1.18
C PHE A 80 -20.63 15.18 -0.83
N LYS A 81 -20.23 14.78 0.39
CA LYS A 81 -20.42 13.42 0.90
C LYS A 81 -21.89 13.00 0.89
N ARG A 82 -22.79 13.81 1.45
CA ARG A 82 -24.25 13.51 1.46
C ARG A 82 -24.81 13.33 0.05
N TYR A 83 -24.43 14.20 -0.89
CA TYR A 83 -24.85 14.09 -2.29
C TYR A 83 -24.33 12.81 -2.95
N SER A 84 -23.05 12.52 -2.76
CA SER A 84 -22.40 11.32 -3.29
C SER A 84 -23.00 10.05 -2.68
N ASP A 85 -23.28 10.03 -1.37
CA ASP A 85 -23.83 8.88 -0.67
C ASP A 85 -25.28 8.61 -1.08
N ASN A 86 -26.10 9.65 -1.30
CA ASN A 86 -27.47 9.49 -1.84
C ASN A 86 -27.51 8.87 -3.24
N SER A 87 -26.45 9.05 -4.03
CA SER A 87 -26.34 8.52 -5.39
C SER A 87 -25.63 7.16 -5.45
N ARG A 88 -25.12 6.67 -4.32
CA ARG A 88 -24.43 5.37 -4.24
C ARG A 88 -25.40 4.31 -3.76
N PRO A 89 -25.60 3.21 -4.50
CA PRO A 89 -26.25 2.03 -3.94
C PRO A 89 -25.40 1.52 -2.76
N SER A 90 -26.07 0.95 -1.74
CA SER A 90 -25.39 0.34 -0.61
C SER A 90 -24.32 -0.63 -1.10
N PRO A 91 -23.12 -0.63 -0.48
CA PRO A 91 -22.10 -1.62 -0.81
C PRO A 91 -22.70 -3.01 -0.66
N PRO A 92 -22.52 -3.92 -1.63
CA PRO A 92 -23.04 -5.28 -1.47
C PRO A 92 -22.37 -5.96 -0.29
N VAL A 93 -23.16 -6.74 0.42
CA VAL A 93 -22.71 -7.50 1.60
C VAL A 93 -21.71 -8.55 1.13
N PHE A 94 -20.49 -8.49 1.66
CA PHE A 94 -19.46 -9.48 1.41
C PHE A 94 -19.74 -10.72 2.27
N ASN A 95 -20.35 -11.75 1.67
CA ASN A 95 -20.35 -13.08 2.28
C ASN A 95 -18.97 -13.69 2.08
N SER A 96 -18.39 -14.31 3.10
CA SER A 96 -17.05 -14.92 3.14
C SER A 96 -16.82 -16.10 2.16
N GLY A 97 -17.64 -16.23 1.11
CA GLY A 97 -17.61 -17.26 0.09
C GLY A 97 -17.35 -16.74 -1.33
N TYR A 98 -16.56 -15.69 -1.50
CA TYR A 98 -16.10 -15.20 -2.82
C TYR A 98 -14.57 -15.24 -2.88
N MET A 99 -14.02 -16.09 -3.76
CA MET A 99 -12.58 -16.21 -4.01
C MET A 99 -12.21 -15.52 -5.32
N ARG A 100 -10.98 -14.99 -5.39
CA ARG A 100 -10.41 -14.43 -6.62
C ARG A 100 -10.23 -15.54 -7.67
N PRO A 101 -10.73 -15.38 -8.90
CA PRO A 101 -10.46 -16.34 -9.97
C PRO A 101 -8.96 -16.58 -10.15
N SER A 102 -8.53 -17.85 -10.16
CA SER A 102 -7.11 -18.26 -10.19
C SER A 102 -6.34 -17.74 -11.42
N GLN A 103 -7.07 -17.39 -12.49
CA GLN A 103 -6.55 -16.83 -13.72
C GLN A 103 -6.03 -15.39 -13.58
N TRP A 104 -6.30 -14.72 -12.45
CA TRP A 104 -6.11 -13.28 -12.31
C TRP A 104 -4.98 -12.93 -11.34
N LYS A 105 -3.85 -13.65 -11.29
CA LYS A 105 -2.72 -13.36 -10.37
C LYS A 105 -2.08 -11.96 -10.57
N SER A 106 -2.39 -11.23 -11.64
CA SER A 106 -1.76 -9.94 -12.00
C SER A 106 -2.63 -8.68 -11.81
N ILE A 107 -3.86 -8.78 -11.31
CA ILE A 107 -4.74 -7.62 -11.07
C ILE A 107 -4.48 -7.04 -9.66
N HIS A 108 -4.49 -5.71 -9.54
CA HIS A 108 -4.31 -5.02 -8.25
C HIS A 108 -5.40 -5.42 -7.22
N PRO A 109 -5.11 -5.36 -5.91
CA PRO A 109 -6.07 -5.73 -4.85
C PRO A 109 -7.33 -4.86 -4.80
N VAL A 110 -7.44 -3.85 -5.67
CA VAL A 110 -8.62 -3.01 -5.86
C VAL A 110 -9.25 -3.36 -7.21
N PHE A 111 -10.37 -4.08 -7.19
CA PHE A 111 -11.12 -4.44 -8.40
C PHE A 111 -12.62 -4.41 -8.11
N HIS A 112 -13.43 -4.34 -9.16
CA HIS A 112 -14.88 -4.26 -9.01
C HIS A 112 -15.47 -5.61 -8.56
N ILE A 113 -16.28 -5.59 -7.51
CA ILE A 113 -17.07 -6.70 -6.93
C ILE A 113 -17.80 -7.59 -7.95
N SER A 114 -18.29 -7.04 -9.08
CA SER A 114 -18.93 -7.84 -10.15
C SER A 114 -18.00 -8.86 -10.80
N LEU A 115 -16.71 -8.75 -10.53
CA LEU A 115 -15.69 -9.64 -11.04
C LEU A 115 -15.38 -10.82 -10.10
N LEU A 116 -16.02 -10.85 -8.93
CA LEU A 116 -15.97 -12.01 -8.04
C LEU A 116 -16.91 -13.10 -8.57
N GLU A 117 -16.38 -14.31 -8.70
CA GLU A 117 -17.21 -15.48 -8.98
C GLU A 117 -17.68 -16.11 -7.66
N PRO A 118 -18.94 -16.55 -7.55
CA PRO A 118 -19.40 -17.30 -6.38
C PRO A 118 -18.54 -18.55 -6.19
N VAL A 119 -18.06 -18.80 -4.96
CA VAL A 119 -17.33 -20.03 -4.65
C VAL A 119 -18.22 -21.21 -5.02
N LYS A 120 -17.74 -22.03 -5.95
CA LYS A 120 -18.40 -23.29 -6.31
C LYS A 120 -18.30 -24.20 -5.10
N THR A 121 -19.35 -24.22 -4.27
CA THR A 121 -19.48 -25.27 -3.27
C THR A 121 -19.64 -26.57 -4.04
N SER A 122 -18.78 -27.55 -3.73
CA SER A 122 -18.95 -28.84 -4.36
C SER A 122 -20.33 -29.41 -4.01
N THR A 123 -21.06 -29.85 -5.04
CA THR A 123 -22.36 -30.53 -4.89
C THR A 123 -22.19 -31.98 -4.41
N ILE A 124 -20.95 -32.47 -4.30
CA ILE A 124 -20.65 -33.84 -3.89
C ILE A 124 -20.48 -33.88 -2.35
N PRO A 125 -21.25 -34.69 -1.61
CA PRO A 125 -21.09 -34.83 -0.17
C PRO A 125 -19.68 -35.34 0.17
N ASN A 126 -19.08 -34.82 1.25
CA ASN A 126 -17.70 -35.08 1.74
C ASN A 126 -16.53 -34.38 1.00
N GLN A 127 -16.76 -33.38 0.16
CA GLN A 127 -15.65 -32.70 -0.54
C GLN A 127 -15.05 -31.48 0.20
N ASN A 128 -15.68 -30.95 1.25
CA ASN A 128 -15.06 -29.92 2.10
C ASN A 128 -14.13 -30.58 3.12
N GLN A 129 -12.90 -30.89 2.72
CA GLN A 129 -11.84 -31.26 3.66
C GLN A 129 -11.10 -29.98 4.05
N VAL A 130 -11.12 -29.65 5.34
CA VAL A 130 -10.27 -28.60 5.90
C VAL A 130 -8.81 -28.98 5.60
N PRO A 131 -7.96 -28.05 5.10
CA PRO A 131 -6.56 -28.35 4.86
C PRO A 131 -5.96 -28.97 6.13
N PRO A 132 -5.12 -30.02 6.00
CA PRO A 132 -4.52 -30.63 7.17
C PRO A 132 -3.71 -29.56 7.92
N PRO A 133 -3.73 -29.59 9.26
CA PRO A 133 -2.97 -28.65 10.05
C PRO A 133 -1.47 -28.76 9.71
N PRO A 134 -0.73 -27.64 9.65
CA PRO A 134 0.71 -27.67 9.41
C PRO A 134 1.42 -28.46 10.52
N ILE A 135 2.37 -29.31 10.13
CA ILE A 135 3.23 -30.02 11.07
C ILE A 135 4.29 -29.01 11.52
N ILE A 136 4.39 -28.75 12.82
CA ILE A 136 5.38 -27.82 13.39
C ILE A 136 6.62 -28.64 13.75
N ILE A 137 7.72 -28.44 13.03
CA ILE A 137 9.05 -28.92 13.40
C ILE A 137 9.92 -27.66 13.56
N GLU A 138 10.51 -27.46 14.74
CA GLU A 138 11.39 -26.30 15.02
C GLU A 138 10.78 -24.91 14.71
N GLU A 139 9.48 -24.71 15.01
CA GLU A 139 8.73 -23.44 14.80
C GLU A 139 8.47 -23.04 13.33
N GLU A 140 8.82 -23.86 12.34
CA GLU A 140 8.50 -23.63 10.92
C GLU A 140 7.45 -24.66 10.41
N GLU A 141 6.52 -24.21 9.56
CA GLU A 141 5.44 -25.03 8.99
C GLU A 141 5.97 -25.91 7.84
N GLU A 142 6.02 -27.24 8.04
CA GLU A 142 6.52 -28.19 7.03
C GLU A 142 5.41 -29.10 6.46
N TRP A 143 5.53 -29.42 5.16
CA TRP A 143 4.61 -30.28 4.42
C TRP A 143 5.33 -31.53 3.88
N GLU A 144 4.66 -32.69 3.91
CA GLU A 144 5.25 -33.95 3.47
C GLU A 144 5.34 -34.04 1.92
N VAL A 145 6.57 -34.14 1.43
CA VAL A 145 6.89 -34.34 0.00
C VAL A 145 6.74 -35.82 -0.35
N SER A 146 6.09 -36.13 -1.47
CA SER A 146 6.02 -37.49 -2.02
C SER A 146 7.28 -37.83 -2.82
N GLN A 147 7.61 -37.02 -3.82
CA GLN A 147 8.78 -37.23 -4.67
C GLN A 147 9.18 -35.94 -5.41
N ILE A 148 10.41 -35.89 -5.89
CA ILE A 148 10.91 -34.83 -6.77
C ILE A 148 10.85 -35.35 -8.21
N LEU A 149 10.22 -34.58 -9.10
CA LEU A 149 10.00 -34.96 -10.49
C LEU A 149 11.00 -34.34 -11.45
N ASP A 150 11.50 -33.13 -11.15
CA ASP A 150 12.43 -32.43 -12.03
C ASP A 150 13.27 -31.40 -11.27
N SER A 151 14.36 -30.94 -11.90
CA SER A 151 15.19 -29.85 -11.39
C SER A 151 15.62 -28.90 -12.50
N LYS A 152 15.73 -27.61 -12.18
CA LYS A 152 16.19 -26.58 -13.12
C LYS A 152 16.91 -25.42 -12.43
N ILE A 153 17.79 -24.76 -13.17
CA ILE A 153 18.44 -23.53 -12.75
C ILE A 153 17.72 -22.34 -13.38
N LYS A 154 17.25 -21.40 -12.55
CA LYS A 154 16.67 -20.14 -13.00
C LYS A 154 17.37 -18.98 -12.29
N ARG A 155 17.99 -18.08 -13.06
CA ARG A 155 18.75 -16.92 -12.55
C ARG A 155 19.81 -17.32 -11.51
N GLY A 156 20.52 -18.42 -11.76
CA GLY A 156 21.58 -18.94 -10.88
C GLY A 156 21.08 -19.62 -9.60
N LYS A 157 19.77 -19.81 -9.42
CA LYS A 157 19.18 -20.53 -8.28
C LYS A 157 18.61 -21.87 -8.73
N LEU A 158 18.79 -22.90 -7.91
CA LEU A 158 18.27 -24.24 -8.14
C LEU A 158 16.83 -24.37 -7.63
N TRP A 159 15.97 -24.91 -8.49
CA TRP A 159 14.56 -25.18 -8.23
C TRP A 159 14.26 -26.65 -8.48
N TYR A 160 13.41 -27.23 -7.64
CA TYR A 160 12.91 -28.59 -7.75
C TYR A 160 11.41 -28.59 -7.99
N LEU A 161 10.94 -29.46 -8.88
CA LEU A 161 9.51 -29.74 -9.05
C LEU A 161 9.13 -30.83 -8.07
N VAL A 162 8.35 -30.44 -7.07
CA VAL A 162 7.96 -31.29 -5.95
C VAL A 162 6.53 -31.79 -6.18
N GLU A 163 6.34 -33.10 -6.07
CA GLU A 163 5.01 -33.71 -5.90
C GLU A 163 4.73 -33.87 -4.41
N TRP A 164 3.64 -33.26 -3.94
CA TRP A 164 3.23 -33.31 -2.53
C TRP A 164 2.43 -34.58 -2.25
N LYS A 165 2.60 -35.17 -1.05
CA LYS A 165 1.97 -36.45 -0.69
C LYS A 165 0.47 -36.34 -0.35
N VAL A 166 -0.04 -35.13 -0.11
CA VAL A 166 -1.37 -34.96 0.48
C VAL A 166 -2.44 -34.64 -0.56
N PHE A 167 -3.46 -35.50 -0.60
CA PHE A 167 -4.71 -35.38 -1.36
C PHE A 167 -5.42 -34.03 -1.08
N SER A 168 -5.11 -33.01 -1.88
CA SER A 168 -5.92 -31.79 -1.97
C SER A 168 -6.13 -31.49 -3.45
N HIS A 169 -7.40 -31.42 -3.88
CA HIS A 169 -7.75 -30.93 -5.22
C HIS A 169 -7.48 -29.41 -5.36
N ASP A 170 -7.17 -28.73 -4.25
CA ASP A 170 -7.03 -27.27 -4.16
C ASP A 170 -5.57 -26.80 -4.07
N LEU A 171 -4.61 -27.71 -3.86
CA LEU A 171 -3.19 -27.43 -4.03
C LEU A 171 -2.76 -27.91 -5.42
N GLU A 172 -1.97 -27.09 -6.13
CA GLU A 172 -1.32 -27.55 -7.35
C GLU A 172 -0.47 -28.78 -6.98
N ARG A 173 -0.88 -29.96 -7.46
CA ARG A 173 -0.25 -31.28 -7.18
C ARG A 173 1.27 -31.27 -7.36
N TYR A 174 1.75 -30.36 -8.22
CA TYR A 174 3.16 -30.11 -8.48
C TYR A 174 3.46 -28.63 -8.28
N ALA A 175 4.49 -28.32 -7.49
CA ALA A 175 4.97 -26.95 -7.31
C ALA A 175 6.48 -26.86 -7.48
N TRP A 176 6.97 -25.72 -7.96
CA TRP A 176 8.40 -25.44 -8.05
C TRP A 176 8.90 -24.83 -6.74
N GLU A 177 9.67 -25.58 -5.98
CA GLU A 177 10.26 -25.15 -4.71
C GLU A 177 11.76 -24.87 -4.82
N GLN A 178 12.25 -23.95 -4.00
CA GLN A 178 13.68 -23.64 -3.95
C GLN A 178 14.43 -24.65 -3.09
N THR A 179 15.71 -24.88 -3.41
CA THR A 179 16.58 -25.76 -2.60
C THR A 179 16.66 -25.37 -1.11
N GLN A 180 16.36 -24.12 -0.76
CA GLN A 180 16.36 -23.64 0.63
C GLN A 180 15.19 -24.19 1.43
N ASN A 181 14.04 -24.44 0.77
CA ASN A 181 12.82 -24.95 1.38
C ASN A 181 12.86 -26.48 1.55
N LEU A 182 13.85 -27.15 0.95
CA LEU A 182 14.03 -28.60 0.98
C LEU A 182 15.20 -29.04 1.87
N LYS A 183 15.75 -28.13 2.70
CA LYS A 183 16.88 -28.45 3.60
C LYS A 183 16.54 -29.58 4.57
N ASN A 184 15.28 -29.66 4.98
CA ASN A 184 14.81 -30.62 5.99
C ASN A 184 14.44 -31.98 5.38
N LEU A 185 14.51 -32.12 4.05
CA LEU A 185 14.17 -33.33 3.30
C LEU A 185 15.29 -33.74 2.33
N PRO A 186 16.46 -34.19 2.82
CA PRO A 186 17.57 -34.58 1.97
C PRO A 186 17.33 -35.91 1.22
N GLU A 187 16.47 -36.78 1.72
CA GLU A 187 16.21 -38.11 1.15
C GLU A 187 15.60 -38.06 -0.27
N PRO A 188 14.47 -37.36 -0.52
CA PRO A 188 13.91 -37.28 -1.88
C PRO A 188 14.83 -36.58 -2.88
N VAL A 189 15.67 -35.65 -2.42
CA VAL A 189 16.69 -34.99 -3.27
C VAL A 189 17.79 -35.97 -3.68
N LYS A 190 18.28 -36.78 -2.74
CA LYS A 190 19.29 -37.82 -3.03
C LYS A 190 18.72 -38.89 -3.97
N GLU A 191 17.49 -39.33 -3.73
CA GLU A 191 16.81 -40.31 -4.57
C GLU A 191 16.63 -39.80 -6.00
N PHE A 192 16.21 -38.55 -6.16
CA PHE A 192 16.10 -37.94 -7.48
C PHE A 192 17.44 -37.87 -8.23
N HIS A 193 18.52 -37.44 -7.58
CA HIS A 193 19.84 -37.32 -8.23
C HIS A 193 20.55 -38.67 -8.43
N SER A 194 20.16 -39.71 -7.70
CA SER A 194 20.64 -41.07 -7.99
C SER A 194 20.02 -41.62 -9.28
N LEU A 195 18.75 -41.29 -9.54
CA LEU A 195 18.04 -41.68 -10.76
C LEU A 195 18.36 -40.78 -11.95
N TYR A 196 18.64 -39.50 -11.71
CA TYR A 196 18.87 -38.50 -12.76
C TYR A 196 20.19 -37.70 -12.53
N PRO A 197 21.37 -38.33 -12.67
CA PRO A 197 22.65 -37.68 -12.39
C PRO A 197 22.99 -36.51 -13.34
N GLU A 198 22.41 -36.48 -14.54
CA GLU A 198 22.60 -35.41 -15.54
C GLU A 198 21.81 -34.13 -15.22
N LYS A 199 20.87 -34.20 -14.26
CA LYS A 199 20.02 -33.08 -13.91
C LYS A 199 20.73 -32.14 -12.93
N PRO A 200 20.45 -30.82 -12.97
CA PRO A 200 21.17 -29.85 -12.16
C PRO A 200 20.96 -30.12 -10.66
N GLY A 201 22.03 -30.49 -9.97
CA GLY A 201 22.03 -30.75 -8.53
C GLY A 201 22.66 -29.61 -7.70
N PRO A 202 22.62 -29.70 -6.37
CA PRO A 202 23.19 -28.69 -5.48
C PRO A 202 24.71 -28.58 -5.64
N ASN A 203 25.35 -29.64 -6.14
CA ASN A 203 26.77 -29.71 -6.45
C ASN A 203 27.10 -29.38 -7.92
N SER A 204 26.10 -29.02 -8.74
CA SER A 204 26.35 -28.61 -10.13
C SER A 204 26.96 -27.21 -10.15
N SER A 205 28.29 -27.15 -10.10
CA SER A 205 29.03 -25.91 -10.35
C SER A 205 28.83 -25.50 -11.80
N ARG A 206 28.50 -24.22 -12.00
CA ARG A 206 28.38 -23.59 -13.30
C ARG A 206 29.68 -23.83 -14.12
N PRO A 207 29.60 -24.26 -15.39
CA PRO A 207 30.75 -24.13 -16.30
C PRO A 207 31.06 -22.66 -16.59
#